data_AF-A0A9D8HH51-F1
#
_entry.id   AF-A0A9D8HH51-F1
#
_cell.length_a   1.000
_cell.length_b   1.000
_cell.length_c   1.000
_cell.angle_alpha   90.00
_cell.angle_beta   90.00
_cell.angle_gamma   90.00
#
_symmetry.space_group_name_H-M   'P 1'
#
loop_
_entity.id
_entity.type
_entity.pdbx_description
1 polymer ?
#
loop_
_entity_poly.entity_id
_entity_poly.type
_entity_poly.pdbx_seq_one_letter_code
_entity_poly.pdbx_strand_id
1 'polypeptide(L)'
;MADGPSRLRLPPPLLDAFAAAGWACGATPSPRAAALLAAVRSGPDPDGALSRLAALFEAHPGLGEETLAHPRMGRALVALVGASPALTRPGIFEPEALRRAAGGKAPDPISLPVDDLPAAMAALRRHTASRLLAIAAGDLTGRLDMP
;
A
#
# COMPACT_ATOMS: atom_id res chain seq x y z
N MET A 1 28.83 6.41 3.88
CA MET A 1 28.80 6.51 2.42
C MET A 1 27.34 6.51 2.00
N ALA A 2 26.85 7.57 1.36
CA ALA A 2 25.47 7.65 0.91
C ALA A 2 25.29 6.74 -0.32
N ASP A 3 24.53 5.66 -0.16
CA ASP A 3 24.26 4.71 -1.24
C ASP A 3 23.39 5.38 -2.31
N GLY A 4 23.98 5.54 -3.50
CA GLY A 4 23.32 6.15 -4.66
C GLY A 4 22.28 5.25 -5.33
N PRO A 5 21.42 5.84 -6.18
CA PRO A 5 20.24 5.23 -6.83
C PRO A 5 20.53 4.03 -7.72
N SER A 6 21.76 3.88 -8.22
CA SER A 6 22.19 2.75 -9.04
C SER A 6 22.19 1.40 -8.30
N ARG A 7 22.14 1.39 -6.96
CA ARG A 7 21.95 0.16 -6.15
C ARG A 7 20.49 -0.17 -5.87
N LEU A 8 19.54 0.72 -6.21
CA LEU A 8 18.14 0.46 -5.93
C LEU A 8 17.50 -0.50 -6.94
N ARG A 9 18.14 -0.77 -8.11
CA ARG A 9 17.63 -1.64 -9.18
C ARG A 9 16.10 -1.58 -9.27
N LEU A 10 15.55 -0.37 -9.30
CA LEU A 10 14.10 -0.20 -9.37
C LEU A 10 13.66 -0.74 -10.74
N PRO A 11 12.65 -1.61 -10.79
CA PRO A 11 11.97 -1.97 -12.03
C PRO A 11 11.68 -0.71 -12.85
N PRO A 12 11.89 -0.70 -14.18
CA PRO A 12 11.62 0.46 -15.03
C PRO A 12 10.23 1.10 -14.84
N PRO A 13 9.13 0.34 -14.64
CA PRO A 13 7.81 0.91 -14.38
C PRO A 13 7.73 1.77 -13.12
N LEU A 14 8.61 1.53 -12.15
CA LEU A 14 8.65 2.31 -10.91
C LEU A 14 9.36 3.65 -11.09
N LEU A 15 10.23 3.83 -12.09
CA LEU A 15 10.99 5.07 -12.22
C LEU A 15 10.09 6.27 -12.56
N ASP A 16 9.16 6.11 -13.50
CA ASP A 16 8.26 7.19 -13.91
C ASP A 16 7.21 7.49 -12.83
N ALA A 17 6.65 6.43 -12.21
CA ALA A 17 5.73 6.58 -11.08
C ALA A 17 6.42 7.25 -9.87
N PHE A 18 7.69 6.93 -9.61
CA PHE A 18 8.47 7.53 -8.53
C PHE A 18 8.80 8.99 -8.81
N ALA A 19 9.19 9.33 -10.04
CA ALA A 19 9.44 10.71 -10.42
C ALA A 19 8.17 11.57 -10.29
N ALA A 20 7.04 11.08 -10.81
CA ALA A 20 5.75 11.76 -10.73
C ALA A 20 5.31 11.99 -9.28
N ALA A 21 5.53 11.02 -8.39
CA ALA A 21 5.12 11.09 -6.99
C ALA A 21 6.12 11.83 -6.07
N GLY A 22 7.18 12.47 -6.60
CA GLY A 22 8.19 13.15 -5.80
C GLY A 22 9.11 12.21 -4.99
N TRP A 23 9.20 10.94 -5.38
CA TRP A 23 10.08 9.95 -4.77
C TRP A 23 11.53 10.09 -5.23
N ALA A 24 11.81 10.95 -6.21
CA ALA A 24 13.15 11.23 -6.69
C ALA A 24 13.49 12.73 -6.66
N CYS A 25 14.73 13.04 -6.29
CA CYS A 25 15.40 14.31 -6.54
C CYS A 25 16.45 14.07 -7.64
N GLY A 26 16.11 14.40 -8.88
CA GLY A 26 16.93 14.05 -10.04
C GLY A 26 17.05 12.53 -10.19
N ALA A 27 18.27 12.01 -10.20
CA ALA A 27 18.50 10.56 -10.29
C ALA A 27 18.35 9.83 -8.94
N THR A 28 18.35 10.55 -7.81
CA THR A 28 18.40 9.96 -6.46
C THR A 28 17.01 9.84 -5.84
N PRO A 29 16.69 8.77 -5.08
CA PRO A 29 15.46 8.76 -4.30
C PRO A 29 15.48 9.89 -3.25
N SER A 30 14.33 10.46 -2.93
CA SER A 30 14.20 11.34 -1.78
C SER A 30 14.52 10.55 -0.50
N PRO A 31 14.98 11.20 0.59
CA PRO A 31 15.32 10.49 1.84
C PRO A 31 14.17 9.64 2.39
N ARG A 32 12.91 10.10 2.23
CA ARG A 32 11.71 9.36 2.64
C ARG A 32 11.48 8.13 1.76
N ALA A 33 11.60 8.27 0.44
CA ALA A 33 11.52 7.16 -0.50
C ALA A 33 12.62 6.11 -0.22
N ALA A 34 13.85 6.56 0.05
CA ALA A 34 14.98 5.69 0.38
C ALA A 34 14.73 4.89 1.68
N ALA A 35 14.21 5.54 2.73
CA ALA A 35 13.87 4.87 3.98
C ALA A 35 12.76 3.82 3.79
N LEU A 36 11.76 4.13 2.96
CA LEU A 36 10.65 3.24 2.66
C LEU A 36 11.10 2.02 1.85
N LEU A 37 11.93 2.23 0.82
CA LEU A 37 12.56 1.15 0.06
C LEU A 37 13.48 0.28 0.93
N ALA A 38 14.24 0.88 1.85
CA ALA A 38 15.06 0.14 2.80
C ALA A 38 14.18 -0.77 3.70
N ALA A 39 13.03 -0.26 4.16
CA ALA A 39 12.08 -1.04 4.93
C ALA A 39 11.49 -2.21 4.13
N VAL A 40 11.09 -1.99 2.86
CA VAL A 40 10.65 -3.08 1.96
C VAL A 40 11.74 -4.13 1.79
N ARG A 41 12.99 -3.70 1.58
CA ARG A 41 14.15 -4.58 1.37
C ARG A 41 14.53 -5.41 2.60
N SER A 42 14.22 -4.94 3.80
CA SER A 42 14.44 -5.69 5.03
C SER A 42 13.38 -6.76 5.30
N GLY A 43 12.30 -6.79 4.52
CA GLY A 43 11.23 -7.77 4.65
C GLY A 43 11.60 -9.17 4.13
N PRO A 44 10.77 -10.19 4.41
CA PRO A 44 11.05 -11.58 4.04
C PRO A 44 10.96 -11.86 2.53
N ASP A 45 10.21 -11.06 1.77
CA ASP A 45 10.04 -11.15 0.32
C ASP A 45 10.19 -9.76 -0.33
N PRO A 46 11.42 -9.24 -0.44
CA PRO A 46 11.65 -7.86 -0.89
C PRO A 46 11.27 -7.65 -2.36
N ASP A 47 11.56 -8.62 -3.24
CA ASP A 47 11.29 -8.50 -4.67
C ASP A 47 9.78 -8.60 -4.96
N GLY A 48 9.08 -9.52 -4.29
CA GLY A 48 7.62 -9.59 -4.40
C GLY A 48 6.95 -8.37 -3.78
N ALA A 49 7.46 -7.85 -2.66
CA ALA A 49 6.92 -6.64 -2.03
C ALA A 49 7.12 -5.40 -2.92
N LEU A 50 8.28 -5.25 -3.56
CA LEU A 50 8.53 -4.19 -4.54
C LEU A 50 7.60 -4.31 -5.75
N SER A 51 7.39 -5.52 -6.27
CA SER A 51 6.47 -5.75 -7.39
C SER A 51 5.03 -5.40 -7.03
N ARG A 52 4.61 -5.73 -5.80
CA ARG A 52 3.27 -5.41 -5.28
C ARG A 52 3.10 -3.90 -5.03
N LEU A 53 4.13 -3.23 -4.52
CA LEU A 53 4.14 -1.78 -4.36
C LEU A 53 4.04 -1.07 -5.73
N ALA A 54 4.74 -1.59 -6.74
CA ALA A 54 4.64 -1.09 -8.11
C ALA A 54 3.22 -1.17 -8.66
N ALA A 55 2.59 -2.34 -8.54
CA ALA A 55 1.22 -2.54 -8.98
C ALA A 55 0.22 -1.60 -8.28
N LEU A 56 0.44 -1.29 -6.99
CA LEU A 56 -0.40 -0.33 -6.26
C LEU A 56 -0.23 1.10 -6.78
N PHE A 57 0.99 1.54 -7.07
CA PHE A 57 1.25 2.87 -7.60
C PHE A 57 0.83 3.01 -9.06
N GLU A 58 0.94 1.95 -9.86
CA GLU A 58 0.41 1.93 -11.22
C GLU A 58 -1.12 2.04 -11.22
N ALA A 59 -1.80 1.31 -10.34
CA ALA A 59 -3.25 1.38 -10.20
C ALA A 59 -3.71 2.73 -9.63
N HIS A 60 -2.93 3.32 -8.71
CA HIS A 60 -3.27 4.55 -7.99
C HIS A 60 -2.08 5.51 -7.88
N PRO A 61 -1.79 6.31 -8.93
CA PRO A 61 -0.60 7.17 -8.96
C PRO A 61 -0.48 8.13 -7.77
N GLY A 62 -1.60 8.65 -7.26
CA GLY A 62 -1.63 9.54 -6.09
C GLY A 62 -1.19 8.89 -4.77
N LEU A 63 -1.25 7.55 -4.65
CA LEU A 63 -0.80 6.87 -3.44
C LEU A 63 0.68 7.11 -3.17
N GLY A 64 1.52 7.26 -4.20
CA GLY A 64 2.94 7.53 -4.03
C GLY A 64 3.17 8.82 -3.23
N GLU A 65 2.53 9.92 -3.61
CA GLU A 65 2.66 11.21 -2.93
C GLU A 65 2.13 11.13 -1.49
N GLU A 66 0.93 10.56 -1.31
CA GLU A 66 0.30 10.37 0.00
C GLU A 66 1.19 9.57 0.96
N THR A 67 1.85 8.53 0.44
CA THR A 67 2.77 7.67 1.17
C THR A 67 3.99 8.43 1.70
N LEU A 68 4.55 9.34 0.90
CA LEU A 68 5.68 10.18 1.33
C LEU A 68 5.23 11.32 2.25
N ALA A 69 4.04 11.87 2.03
CA ALA A 69 3.47 12.92 2.86
C ALA A 69 3.14 12.42 4.26
N HIS A 70 2.70 11.15 4.38
CA HIS A 70 2.22 10.57 5.63
C HIS A 70 3.04 9.32 6.03
N PRO A 71 4.03 9.44 6.94
CA PRO A 71 4.89 8.31 7.32
C PRO A 71 4.16 7.08 7.87
N ARG A 72 2.99 7.27 8.48
CA ARG A 72 2.13 6.17 8.96
C ARG A 72 1.55 5.37 7.79
N MET A 73 1.09 6.05 6.74
CA MET A 73 0.65 5.43 5.49
C MET A 73 1.79 4.61 4.87
N GLY A 74 2.99 5.20 4.80
CA GLY A 74 4.19 4.52 4.32
C GLY A 74 4.48 3.20 5.03
N ARG A 75 4.52 3.22 6.36
CA ARG A 75 4.74 1.98 7.13
C ARG A 75 3.65 0.94 6.92
N ALA A 76 2.39 1.35 6.90
CA ALA A 76 1.28 0.44 6.67
C ALA A 76 1.36 -0.21 5.27
N LEU A 77 1.69 0.56 4.25
CA LEU A 77 1.87 0.04 2.90
C LEU A 77 3.03 -0.94 2.81
N VAL A 78 4.21 -0.61 3.37
CA VAL A 78 5.35 -1.53 3.45
C VAL A 78 4.96 -2.85 4.10
N ALA A 79 4.27 -2.78 5.23
CA ALA A 79 3.86 -3.96 5.97
C ALA A 79 2.86 -4.81 5.17
N LEU A 80 1.88 -4.17 4.53
CA LEU A 80 0.88 -4.85 3.69
C LEU A 80 1.51 -5.53 2.46
N VAL A 81 2.37 -4.82 1.72
CA VAL A 81 3.04 -5.40 0.56
C VAL A 81 4.06 -6.47 0.98
N GLY A 82 4.66 -6.35 2.16
CA GLY A 82 5.56 -7.35 2.73
C GLY A 82 4.85 -8.61 3.21
N ALA A 83 3.61 -8.50 3.69
CA ALA A 83 2.89 -9.61 4.31
C ALA A 83 2.33 -10.63 3.30
N SER A 84 1.58 -10.19 2.28
CA SER A 84 0.97 -11.14 1.33
C SER A 84 0.38 -10.48 0.07
N PRO A 85 0.49 -11.14 -1.11
CA PRO A 85 -0.28 -10.78 -2.30
C PRO A 85 -1.79 -10.73 -2.06
N ALA A 86 -2.34 -11.63 -1.23
CA ALA A 86 -3.77 -11.71 -0.96
C ALA A 86 -4.30 -10.48 -0.23
N LEU A 87 -3.47 -9.85 0.63
CA LEU A 87 -3.81 -8.63 1.35
C LEU A 87 -3.59 -7.37 0.51
N THR A 88 -2.66 -7.43 -0.44
CA THR A 88 -2.37 -6.30 -1.34
C THR A 88 -3.44 -6.16 -2.43
N ARG A 89 -3.97 -7.29 -2.93
CA ARG A 89 -4.93 -7.30 -4.05
C ARG A 89 -6.20 -6.47 -3.79
N PRO A 90 -6.86 -6.52 -2.61
CA PRO A 90 -7.97 -5.62 -2.30
C PRO A 90 -7.62 -4.14 -2.45
N GLY A 91 -6.42 -3.72 -2.05
CA GLY A 91 -5.98 -2.33 -2.15
C GLY A 91 -5.85 -1.83 -3.59
N ILE A 92 -5.66 -2.73 -4.56
CA ILE A 92 -5.67 -2.39 -5.99
C ILE A 92 -7.08 -2.02 -6.46
N PHE A 93 -8.11 -2.72 -5.99
CA PHE A 93 -9.49 -2.49 -6.44
C PHE A 93 -10.24 -1.47 -5.55
N GLU A 94 -9.80 -1.28 -4.30
CA GLU A 94 -10.45 -0.43 -3.31
C GLU A 94 -9.43 0.54 -2.67
N PRO A 95 -8.96 1.58 -3.38
CA PRO A 95 -7.94 2.49 -2.88
C PRO A 95 -8.39 3.23 -1.62
N GLU A 96 -9.66 3.57 -1.51
CA GLU A 96 -10.17 4.28 -0.34
C GLU A 96 -10.16 3.39 0.91
N ALA A 97 -10.48 2.10 0.76
CA ALA A 97 -10.35 1.13 1.84
C ALA A 97 -8.89 1.02 2.32
N LEU A 98 -7.94 1.03 1.38
CA LEU A 98 -6.51 1.05 1.68
C LEU A 98 -6.10 2.31 2.44
N ARG A 99 -6.53 3.50 1.99
CA ARG A 99 -6.25 4.76 2.68
C ARG A 99 -6.78 4.77 4.12
N ARG A 100 -8.01 4.29 4.32
CA ARG A 100 -8.63 4.19 5.63
C ARG A 100 -7.89 3.20 6.53
N ALA A 101 -7.60 2.01 6.04
CA ALA A 101 -6.87 0.98 6.78
C ALA A 101 -5.48 1.48 7.22
N ALA A 102 -4.72 2.07 6.30
CA ALA A 102 -3.42 2.64 6.59
C ALA A 102 -3.53 3.86 7.54
N GLY A 103 -4.56 4.69 7.38
CA GLY A 103 -4.89 5.80 8.27
C GLY A 103 -5.42 5.39 9.65
N GLY A 104 -5.76 4.12 9.86
CA GLY A 104 -6.29 3.60 11.13
C GLY A 104 -7.75 3.94 11.35
N LYS A 105 -8.47 4.20 10.26
CA LYS A 105 -9.90 4.48 10.27
C LYS A 105 -10.66 3.18 10.06
N ALA A 106 -11.81 3.06 10.72
CA ALA A 106 -12.73 1.94 10.50
C ALA A 106 -13.20 1.92 9.03
N PRO A 107 -13.49 0.75 8.44
CA PRO A 107 -14.15 0.65 7.15
C PRO A 107 -15.50 1.36 7.14
N ASP A 108 -15.93 1.85 5.98
CA ASP A 108 -17.25 2.47 5.87
C ASP A 108 -18.38 1.45 6.08
N PRO A 109 -19.53 1.89 6.63
CA PRO A 109 -20.72 1.06 6.70
C PRO A 109 -21.08 0.50 5.33
N ILE A 110 -21.51 -0.75 5.28
CA ILE A 110 -22.01 -1.34 4.05
C ILE A 110 -23.43 -0.85 3.77
N SER A 111 -23.68 -0.42 2.53
CA SER A 111 -25.02 -0.27 1.99
C SER A 111 -25.28 -1.42 1.02
N LEU A 112 -26.38 -2.15 1.22
CA LEU A 112 -26.75 -3.30 0.40
C LEU A 112 -27.85 -2.90 -0.59
N PRO A 113 -27.65 -3.06 -1.91
CA PRO A 113 -28.74 -2.95 -2.87
C PRO A 113 -29.72 -4.09 -2.63
N VAL A 114 -30.95 -3.75 -2.22
CA VAL A 114 -31.95 -4.73 -1.74
C VAL A 114 -32.58 -5.53 -2.88
N ASP A 115 -32.58 -4.98 -4.09
CA ASP A 115 -33.26 -5.53 -5.26
C ASP A 115 -32.31 -6.18 -6.30
N ASP A 116 -31.01 -6.24 -6.00
CA ASP A 116 -29.99 -6.81 -6.90
C ASP A 116 -29.03 -7.71 -6.10
N LEU A 117 -29.33 -9.01 -6.10
CA LEU A 117 -28.54 -10.01 -5.38
C LEU A 117 -27.07 -10.08 -5.86
N PRO A 118 -26.76 -10.13 -7.17
CA PRO A 118 -25.38 -10.00 -7.66
C PRO A 118 -24.65 -8.77 -7.12
N ALA A 119 -25.28 -7.59 -7.16
CA ALA A 119 -24.68 -6.36 -6.64
C ALA A 119 -24.51 -6.39 -5.12
N ALA A 120 -25.47 -6.96 -4.38
CA ALA A 120 -25.40 -7.14 -2.93
C ALA A 120 -24.24 -8.05 -2.53
N MET A 121 -24.07 -9.17 -3.24
CA MET A 121 -22.94 -10.08 -3.03
C MET A 121 -21.60 -9.41 -3.35
N ALA A 122 -21.53 -8.58 -4.39
CA ALA A 122 -20.32 -7.80 -4.70
C ALA A 122 -20.02 -6.77 -3.60
N ALA A 123 -21.04 -6.07 -3.08
CA ALA A 123 -20.88 -5.12 -1.98
C ALA A 123 -20.39 -5.81 -0.70
N LEU A 124 -20.93 -6.98 -0.36
CA LEU A 124 -20.48 -7.79 0.79
C LEU A 124 -19.02 -8.19 0.66
N ARG A 125 -18.60 -8.65 -0.53
CA ARG A 125 -17.20 -9.02 -0.79
C ARG A 125 -16.25 -7.83 -0.65
N ARG A 126 -16.58 -6.66 -1.22
CA ARG A 126 -15.78 -5.43 -1.08
C ARG A 126 -15.67 -4.98 0.38
N HIS A 127 -16.78 -4.98 1.10
CA HIS A 127 -16.81 -4.59 2.51
C HIS A 127 -15.98 -5.57 3.36
N THR A 128 -16.11 -6.87 3.13
CA THR A 128 -15.33 -7.90 3.83
C THR A 128 -13.84 -7.72 3.56
N ALA A 129 -13.45 -7.51 2.30
CA ALA A 129 -12.06 -7.23 1.93
C ALA A 129 -11.52 -5.97 2.62
N SER A 130 -12.32 -4.91 2.70
CA SER A 130 -11.98 -3.66 3.40
C SER A 130 -11.76 -3.87 4.91
N ARG A 131 -12.60 -4.71 5.55
CA ARG A 131 -12.44 -5.07 6.96
C ARG A 131 -11.18 -5.90 7.20
N LEU A 132 -10.92 -6.90 6.37
CA LEU A 132 -9.71 -7.72 6.45
C LEU A 132 -8.46 -6.85 6.26
N LEU A 133 -8.50 -5.90 5.34
CA LEU A 133 -7.41 -4.95 5.12
C LEU A 133 -7.18 -4.06 6.34
N ALA A 134 -8.24 -3.54 6.97
CA ALA A 134 -8.14 -2.73 8.19
C ALA A 134 -7.56 -3.54 9.37
N ILE A 135 -7.97 -4.80 9.53
CA ILE A 135 -7.44 -5.70 10.56
C ILE A 135 -5.96 -5.98 10.30
N ALA A 136 -5.61 -6.43 9.10
CA ALA A 136 -4.23 -6.75 8.75
C ALA A 136 -3.31 -5.52 8.89
N ALA A 137 -3.74 -4.35 8.38
CA ALA A 137 -2.99 -3.12 8.55
C ALA A 137 -2.87 -2.71 10.02
N GLY A 138 -3.87 -3.00 10.86
CA GLY A 138 -3.85 -2.73 12.29
C GLY A 138 -2.82 -3.61 13.02
N ASP A 139 -2.91 -4.91 12.79
CA ASP A 139 -2.03 -5.93 13.37
C ASP A 139 -0.56 -5.71 12.96
N LEU A 140 -0.29 -5.63 11.66
CA LEU A 140 1.06 -5.46 11.11
C LEU A 140 1.74 -4.14 11.50
N THR A 141 0.99 -3.17 12.02
CA THR A 141 1.53 -1.88 12.49
C THR A 141 1.40 -1.70 14.00
N GLY A 142 1.04 -2.75 14.75
CA GLY A 142 0.94 -2.75 16.20
C GLY A 142 -0.16 -1.83 16.75
N ARG A 143 -1.22 -1.58 15.96
CA ARG A 143 -2.38 -0.76 16.37
C ARG A 143 -3.53 -1.59 16.91
N LEU A 144 -3.55 -2.88 16.59
CA LEU A 144 -4.46 -3.82 17.23
C LEU A 144 -3.69 -4.52 18.34
N ASP A 145 -4.21 -4.39 19.56
CA ASP A 145 -3.75 -5.17 20.70
C ASP A 145 -4.38 -6.56 20.54
N MET A 146 -3.63 -7.47 19.92
CA MET A 146 -4.03 -8.87 19.76
C MET A 146 -3.42 -9.65 20.93
N PRO A 147 -4.22 -10.40 21.72
CA PRO A 147 -3.76 -11.15 22.88
C PRO A 147 -2.86 -12.34 22.53
#